data_AF-A0A6J5XP45-F1
#
_entry.id   AF-A0A6J5XP45-F1
#
_cell.length_a   1.000
_cell.length_b   1.000
_cell.length_c   1.000
_cell.angle_alpha   90.00
_cell.angle_beta   90.00
_cell.angle_gamma   90.00
#
_symmetry.space_group_name_H-M   'P 1'
#
loop_
_entity.id
_entity.type
_entity.pdbx_description
1 polymer ?
#
loop_
_entity_poly.entity_id
_entity_poly.type
_entity_poly.pdbx_seq_one_letter_code
_entity_poly.pdbx_strand_id
1 'polypeptide(L)'
;MELKSILGYLQNKTILVTGATGFLGMVFVEKILRVQPDVKKLYLLLRASDTKSATDRMQNQIIGKELFRVLREKWGAGFDSFIAKKVVAVPGDVTLMT
;
A
#
# COMPACT_ATOMS: atom_id res chain seq x y z
N MET A 1 11.98 26.40 -13.43
CA MET A 1 11.29 25.67 -12.34
C MET A 1 11.51 24.20 -12.62
N GLU A 2 12.36 23.51 -11.86
CA GLU A 2 12.64 22.08 -12.13
C GLU A 2 11.35 21.28 -12.01
N LEU A 3 10.99 20.57 -13.09
CA LEU A 3 9.97 19.54 -13.05
C LEU A 3 10.51 18.40 -12.19
N LYS A 4 10.14 18.37 -10.91
CA LYS A 4 10.44 17.22 -10.05
C LYS A 4 9.85 15.99 -10.73
N SER A 5 10.70 14.97 -10.94
CA SER A 5 10.24 13.68 -11.44
C SER A 5 9.11 13.16 -10.55
N ILE A 6 8.16 12.40 -11.11
CA ILE A 6 7.05 11.82 -10.33
C ILE A 6 7.59 11.06 -9.11
N LEU A 7 8.73 10.39 -9.26
CA LEU A 7 9.40 9.69 -8.16
C LEU A 7 9.88 10.64 -7.06
N GLY A 8 10.51 11.77 -7.43
CA GLY A 8 10.92 12.80 -6.48
C GLY A 8 9.73 13.47 -5.79
N TYR A 9 8.59 13.58 -6.46
CA TYR A 9 7.36 14.09 -5.84
C TYR A 9 6.80 13.15 -4.77
N LEU A 10 6.84 11.84 -5.00
CA LEU A 10 6.31 10.82 -4.06
C LEU A 10 7.20 10.57 -2.84
N GLN A 11 8.46 11.04 -2.87
CA GLN A 11 9.38 10.92 -1.75
C GLN A 11 8.81 11.60 -0.49
N ASN A 12 8.89 10.90 0.65
CA ASN A 12 8.38 11.35 1.95
C ASN A 12 6.88 11.71 1.97
N LYS A 13 6.11 11.35 0.94
CA LYS A 13 4.66 11.57 0.93
C LYS A 13 3.93 10.49 1.72
N THR A 14 2.83 10.91 2.31
CA THR A 14 1.81 10.03 2.89
C THR A 14 0.61 10.03 1.94
N ILE A 15 0.16 8.84 1.55
CA ILE A 15 -0.85 8.67 0.52
C ILE A 15 -1.97 7.78 1.07
N LEU A 16 -3.22 8.22 0.94
CA LEU A 16 -4.40 7.40 1.16
C LEU A 16 -4.80 6.77 -0.17
N VAL A 17 -4.97 5.45 -0.19
CA VAL A 17 -5.40 4.70 -1.37
C VAL A 17 -6.75 4.07 -1.05
N THR A 18 -7.75 4.39 -1.85
CA THR A 18 -9.05 3.72 -1.87
C THR A 18 -9.07 2.69 -3.00
N GLY A 19 -9.94 1.66 -2.89
CA GLY A 19 -10.02 0.62 -3.92
C GLY A 19 -8.74 -0.24 -4.06
N ALA A 20 -7.91 -0.29 -3.01
CA ALA A 20 -6.61 -0.97 -3.03
C ALA A 20 -6.70 -2.49 -3.27
N THR A 21 -7.88 -3.10 -3.06
CA THR A 21 -8.13 -4.53 -3.37
C THR A 21 -8.47 -4.76 -4.84
N GLY A 22 -8.78 -3.72 -5.60
CA GLY A 22 -8.98 -3.83 -7.04
C GLY A 22 -7.65 -4.07 -7.76
N PHE A 23 -7.70 -4.68 -8.95
CA PHE A 23 -6.49 -5.03 -9.70
C PHE A 23 -5.54 -3.83 -9.90
N LEU A 24 -6.05 -2.72 -10.43
CA LEU A 24 -5.23 -1.51 -10.65
C LEU A 24 -4.74 -0.89 -9.33
N GLY A 25 -5.56 -0.91 -8.28
CA GLY A 25 -5.19 -0.41 -6.96
C GLY A 25 -4.01 -1.19 -6.36
N MET A 26 -4.04 -2.52 -6.47
CA MET A 26 -2.92 -3.36 -6.04
C MET A 26 -1.65 -3.10 -6.84
N VAL A 27 -1.75 -2.99 -8.17
CA VAL A 27 -0.61 -2.66 -9.05
C VAL A 27 -0.02 -1.30 -8.69
N PHE A 28 -0.87 -0.32 -8.40
CA PHE A 28 -0.45 1.02 -7.97
C PHE A 28 0.35 0.98 -6.66
N VAL A 29 -0.14 0.25 -5.65
CA VAL A 29 0.55 0.08 -4.37
C VAL A 29 1.91 -0.63 -4.55
N GLU A 30 1.94 -1.76 -5.27
CA GLU A 30 3.19 -2.47 -5.60
C GLU A 30 4.18 -1.55 -6.29
N LYS A 31 3.70 -0.86 -7.33
CA LYS A 31 4.54 0.00 -8.16
C LYS A 31 5.20 1.08 -7.32
N ILE A 32 4.44 1.82 -6.51
CA ILE A 32 4.98 2.88 -5.63
C ILE A 32 6.04 2.30 -4.71
N LEU A 33 5.74 1.22 -4.00
CA LEU A 33 6.67 0.60 -3.05
C LEU A 33 7.96 0.13 -3.73
N ARG A 34 7.88 -0.30 -4.99
CA ARG A 34 9.02 -0.80 -5.76
C ARG A 34 9.89 0.32 -6.33
N VAL A 35 9.27 1.38 -6.89
CA VAL A 35 9.99 2.45 -7.60
C VAL A 35 10.35 3.64 -6.72
N GLN A 36 9.63 3.85 -5.62
CA GLN A 36 9.91 4.90 -4.64
C GLN A 36 9.80 4.34 -3.21
N PRO A 37 10.81 3.59 -2.74
CA PRO A 37 10.82 3.01 -1.40
C PRO A 37 10.86 4.07 -0.29
N ASP A 38 11.20 5.34 -0.59
CA ASP A 38 11.21 6.45 0.36
C ASP A 38 9.86 7.16 0.50
N VAL A 39 8.77 6.59 -0.04
CA VAL A 39 7.42 6.99 0.34
C VAL A 39 7.28 6.85 1.87
N LYS A 40 6.66 7.84 2.54
CA LYS A 40 6.58 7.86 4.00
C LYS A 40 5.62 6.79 4.50
N LYS A 41 4.39 6.79 3.98
CA LYS A 41 3.34 5.84 4.39
C LYS A 41 2.26 5.72 3.30
N LEU A 42 1.76 4.51 3.09
CA LEU A 42 0.55 4.21 2.32
C LEU A 42 -0.54 3.75 3.30
N TYR A 43 -1.63 4.50 3.37
CA TYR A 43 -2.83 4.10 4.09
C TYR A 43 -3.80 3.47 3.10
N LEU A 44 -4.20 2.23 3.35
CA LEU A 44 -5.14 1.52 2.49
C LEU A 44 -6.50 1.50 3.18
N LEU A 45 -7.47 2.22 2.61
CA LEU A 45 -8.83 2.18 3.10
C LEU A 45 -9.49 0.88 2.64
N LEU A 46 -9.85 0.03 3.60
CA LEU A 46 -10.39 -1.30 3.34
C LEU A 46 -11.73 -1.46 4.05
N ARG A 47 -12.71 -1.99 3.32
CA ARG A 47 -14.01 -2.36 3.90
C ARG A 47 -13.84 -3.54 4.86
N ALA A 48 -13.90 -3.24 6.14
CA ALA A 48 -13.73 -4.17 7.27
C ALA A 48 -14.40 -3.59 8.53
N SER A 49 -14.74 -4.46 9.50
CA SER A 49 -15.38 -4.10 10.77
C SER A 49 -14.43 -3.35 11.72
N ASP A 50 -13.16 -3.71 11.70
CA ASP A 50 -12.15 -3.26 12.65
C ASP A 50 -10.74 -3.34 12.04
N THR A 51 -9.75 -2.83 12.77
CA THR A 51 -8.35 -2.76 12.35
C THR A 51 -7.73 -4.14 12.12
N LYS A 52 -8.10 -5.15 12.93
CA LYS A 52 -7.57 -6.51 12.77
C LYS A 52 -8.08 -7.11 11.47
N SER A 53 -9.39 -7.05 11.25
CA SER A 53 -10.05 -7.49 10.03
C SER A 53 -9.52 -6.77 8.78
N ALA A 54 -9.23 -5.47 8.88
CA ALA A 54 -8.60 -4.70 7.80
C ALA A 54 -7.16 -5.19 7.52
N THR A 55 -6.40 -5.48 8.56
CA THR A 55 -5.02 -5.98 8.45
C THR A 55 -5.00 -7.38 7.82
N ASP A 56 -5.84 -8.29 8.29
CA ASP A 56 -5.98 -9.64 7.72
C ASP A 56 -6.39 -9.58 6.24
N ARG A 57 -7.33 -8.68 5.91
CA ARG A 57 -7.73 -8.43 4.53
C ARG A 57 -6.58 -7.89 3.68
N MET A 58 -5.80 -6.94 4.19
CA MET A 58 -4.62 -6.41 3.50
C MET A 58 -3.61 -7.52 3.20
N GLN A 59 -3.32 -8.38 4.19
CA GLN A 59 -2.38 -9.49 4.00
C GLN A 59 -2.90 -10.49 2.97
N ASN A 60 -4.15 -10.93 3.09
CA ASN A 60 -4.69 -12.00 2.24
C ASN A 60 -5.04 -11.54 0.82
N GLN A 61 -5.54 -10.31 0.67
CA GLN A 61 -6.05 -9.83 -0.63
C GLN A 61 -5.05 -9.00 -1.41
N ILE A 62 -4.04 -8.41 -0.76
CA ILE A 62 -3.09 -7.49 -1.40
C ILE A 62 -1.67 -8.05 -1.29
N ILE A 63 -1.09 -8.06 -0.09
CA ILE A 63 0.34 -8.35 0.12
C ILE A 63 0.68 -9.81 -0.22
N GLY A 64 -0.20 -10.75 0.11
CA GLY A 64 -0.04 -12.18 -0.16
C GLY A 64 -0.21 -12.57 -1.63
N LYS A 65 -0.61 -11.65 -2.51
CA LYS A 65 -0.76 -11.95 -3.94
C LYS A 65 0.59 -12.09 -4.64
N GLU A 66 0.59 -12.87 -5.71
CA GLU A 66 1.77 -13.12 -6.56
C GLU A 66 2.35 -11.83 -7.16
N LEU A 67 1.51 -10.80 -7.33
CA LEU A 67 1.92 -9.47 -7.76
C LEU A 67 3.08 -8.89 -6.92
N PHE A 68 3.13 -9.20 -5.62
CA PHE A 68 4.17 -8.70 -4.71
C PHE A 68 5.43 -9.58 -4.68
N ARG A 69 5.54 -10.62 -5.53
CA ARG A 69 6.72 -11.49 -5.58
C ARG A 69 8.01 -10.72 -5.82
N VAL A 70 8.01 -9.77 -6.76
CA VAL A 70 9.21 -8.97 -7.08
C VAL A 70 9.67 -8.14 -5.87
N LEU A 71 8.72 -7.59 -5.10
CA LEU A 71 9.06 -6.89 -3.85
C LEU A 71 9.57 -7.86 -2.78
N ARG A 72 8.98 -9.06 -2.66
CA ARG A 72 9.47 -10.11 -1.75
C ARG A 72 10.90 -10.52 -2.07
N GLU A 73 11.19 -10.80 -3.34
CA GLU A 73 12.53 -11.17 -3.81
C GLU A 73 13.54 -10.03 -3.56
N LYS A 74 13.13 -8.77 -3.80
CA LYS A 74 13.99 -7.59 -3.58
C LYS A 74 14.37 -7.36 -2.11
N TRP A 75 13.42 -7.55 -1.19
CA TRP A 75 13.62 -7.28 0.24
C TRP A 75 14.00 -8.50 1.07
N GLY A 76 13.81 -9.72 0.55
CA GLY A 76 14.12 -10.97 1.23
C GLY A 76 13.50 -11.05 2.62
N ALA A 77 14.30 -11.43 3.61
CA ALA A 77 13.89 -11.49 5.02
C ALA A 77 13.40 -10.14 5.60
N GLY A 78 13.74 -9.01 4.97
CA GLY A 78 13.29 -7.68 5.39
C GLY A 78 11.91 -7.28 4.85
N PHE A 79 11.28 -8.10 4.01
CA PHE A 79 10.02 -7.76 3.34
C PHE A 79 8.90 -7.41 4.32
N ASP A 80 8.66 -8.24 5.32
CA ASP A 80 7.55 -8.03 6.26
C ASP A 80 7.76 -6.76 7.10
N SER A 81 9.00 -6.50 7.53
CA SER A 81 9.37 -5.27 8.24
C SER A 81 9.19 -4.03 7.34
N PHE A 82 9.58 -4.12 6.07
CA PHE A 82 9.38 -3.06 5.10
C PHE A 82 7.88 -2.75 4.91
N ILE A 83 7.05 -3.78 4.68
CA ILE A 83 5.61 -3.61 4.53
C ILE A 83 4.98 -3.02 5.80
N ALA A 84 5.29 -3.55 6.98
CA ALA A 84 4.78 -3.04 8.26
C ALA A 84 5.16 -1.57 8.49
N LYS A 85 6.37 -1.17 8.08
CA LYS A 85 6.81 0.23 8.17
C LYS A 85 6.06 1.14 7.21
N LYS A 86 5.80 0.67 5.98
CA LYS A 86 5.32 1.51 4.87
C LYS A 86 3.81 1.49 4.65
N VAL A 87 3.11 0.42 5.00
CA VAL A 87 1.71 0.21 4.66
C VAL A 87 0.89 0.03 5.94
N VAL A 88 -0.25 0.70 6.01
CA VAL A 88 -1.21 0.57 7.12
C VAL A 88 -2.60 0.37 6.54
N ALA A 89 -3.29 -0.68 6.99
CA ALA A 89 -4.69 -0.89 6.69
C ALA A 89 -5.55 -0.02 7.61
N VAL A 90 -6.53 0.68 7.05
CA VAL A 90 -7.51 1.49 7.78
C VAL A 90 -8.89 0.92 7.48
N PRO A 91 -9.64 0.46 8.51
CA PRO A 91 -11.02 0.04 8.29
C PRO A 91 -11.87 1.24 7.90
N GLY A 92 -12.69 1.09 6.86
CA GLY A 92 -13.68 2.10 6.51
C GLY A 92 -14.44 1.77 5.22
N ASP A 93 -15.61 2.37 5.10
CA ASP A 93 -16.50 2.20 3.97
C ASP A 93 -16.94 3.59 3.48
N VAL A 94 -16.67 3.90 2.22
CA VAL A 94 -17.01 5.20 1.61
C VAL A 94 -18.45 5.25 1.11
N THR A 95 -19.19 4.14 1.18
CA THR A 95 -20.61 4.10 0.76
C THR A 95 -21.57 4.54 1.86
N LEU A 96 -21.14 4.53 3.13
CA LEU A 96 -21.90 5.02 4.28
C LEU A 96 -21.65 6.52 4.45
N MET A 97 -22.35 7.34 3.67
CA MET A 97 -22.67 8.72 4.07
C MET A 97 -23.91 8.65 4.95
N THR A 98 -23.72 8.56 6.26
CA THR A 98 -24.77 8.71 7.29
C THR A 98 -24.26 9.61 8.39
#